data_AF-A0A1W6WYI9-F1
#
_entry.id   AF-A0A1W6WYI9-F1
#
_cell.length_a   1.000
_cell.length_b   1.000
_cell.length_c   1.000
_cell.angle_alpha   90.00
_cell.angle_beta   90.00
_cell.angle_gamma   90.00
#
_symmetry.space_group_name_H-M   'P 1'
#
loop_
_entity.id
_entity.type
_entity.pdbx_description
1 polymer ?
#
loop_
_entity_poly.entity_id
_entity_poly.type
_entity_poly.pdbx_seq_one_letter_code
_entity_poly.pdbx_strand_id
1 'polypeptide(L)' 'MKDILNIYTVVLYKDNKEVGCEVIYEASTKTDSFQEKIHLCIKGYNADRANIHCLDKKTSKFNLLKTILTKEWLQI' A
#
# COMPACT_ATOMS: atom_id res chain seq x y z
N MET A 1 -8.24 5.28 23.93
CA MET A 1 -8.80 4.25 23.04
C MET A 1 -7.61 3.45 22.50
N LYS A 2 -7.71 2.11 22.37
CA LYS A 2 -6.68 1.36 21.64
C LYS A 2 -6.91 1.61 20.17
N ASP A 3 -6.03 2.38 19.52
CA ASP A 3 -6.10 2.56 18.08
C ASP A 3 -6.02 1.18 17.41
N ILE A 4 -7.07 0.80 16.69
CA ILE A 4 -7.11 -0.47 15.98
C ILE A 4 -6.20 -0.29 14.77
N LEU A 5 -4.93 -0.65 14.93
CA LEU A 5 -4.00 -0.72 13.82
C LEU A 5 -4.39 -1.90 12.91
N ASN A 6 -4.51 -1.61 11.62
CA ASN A 6 -4.57 -2.59 10.55
C ASN A 6 -3.17 -2.79 9.99
N ILE A 7 -2.93 -3.97 9.44
CA ILE A 7 -1.65 -4.33 8.82
C ILE A 7 -1.88 -4.39 7.32
N TYR A 8 -1.14 -3.59 6.59
CA TYR A 8 -1.18 -3.55 5.14
C TYR A 8 0.16 -4.01 4.56
N THR A 9 0.12 -4.75 3.46
CA THR A 9 1.30 -5.01 2.63
C THR A 9 1.14 -4.31 1.29
N VAL A 10 2.19 -3.66 0.83
CA VAL A 10 2.21 -2.86 -0.39
C VAL A 10 3.23 -3.47 -1.31
N VAL A 11 2.75 -4.16 -2.34
CA VAL A 11 3.62 -4.80 -3.34
C VAL A 11 3.75 -3.87 -4.53
N LEU A 12 4.99 -3.48 -4.83
CA LEU A 12 5.34 -2.50 -5.83
C LEU A 12 5.81 -3.20 -7.10
N TYR A 13 5.36 -2.71 -8.24
CA TYR A 13 5.69 -3.26 -9.54
C TYR A 13 6.24 -2.18 -10.47
N LYS A 14 7.14 -2.60 -11.36
CA LYS A 14 7.58 -1.84 -12.52
C LYS A 14 7.66 -2.77 -13.72
N ASP A 15 7.07 -2.39 -14.84
CA ASP A 15 7.03 -3.20 -16.07
C ASP A 15 6.51 -4.62 -15.80
N ASN A 16 5.46 -4.73 -14.97
CA ASN A 16 4.85 -5.98 -14.47
C ASN A 16 5.75 -6.90 -13.63
N LYS A 17 6.95 -6.46 -13.24
CA LYS A 17 7.82 -7.19 -12.31
C LYS A 17 7.72 -6.60 -10.92
N GLU A 18 7.72 -7.45 -9.90
CA GLU A 18 7.81 -6.99 -8.51
C GLU A 18 9.18 -6.36 -8.27
N VAL A 19 9.19 -5.16 -7.70
CA VAL A 19 10.41 -4.40 -7.40
C VAL A 19 10.58 -4.09 -5.91
N GLY A 20 9.53 -4.28 -5.11
CA GLY A 20 9.59 -4.05 -3.67
C GLY A 20 8.31 -4.46 -2.95
N CYS A 21 8.41 -4.62 -1.64
CA CYS A 21 7.28 -4.93 -0.76
C CYS A 21 7.49 -4.24 0.59
N GLU A 22 6.47 -3.52 1.06
CA GLU A 22 6.52 -2.77 2.32
C GLU A 22 5.33 -3.12 3.22
N VAL A 23 5.56 -3.13 4.55
CA VAL A 23 4.51 -3.35 5.55
C VAL A 23 4.17 -2.04 6.24
N ILE A 24 2.89 -1.66 6.23
CA ILE A 24 2.40 -0.43 6.86
C ILE A 24 1.40 -0.78 7.94
N TYR A 25 1.63 -0.26 9.15
CA TYR A 25 0.70 -0.29 10.27
C TYR A 25 -0.04 1.03 10.33
N GLU A 26 -1.36 1.00 10.19
CA GLU A 26 -2.16 2.22 10.20
C GLU A 26 -3.61 1.93 10.56
N ALA A 27 -4.32 2.93 11.11
CA ALA A 27 -5.74 2.76 11.43
C ALA A 27 -6.61 2.59 10.16
N SER A 28 -6.24 3.26 9.06
CA SER A 28 -7.02 3.28 7.82
C SER A 28 -6.17 3.73 6.63
N THR A 29 -6.55 3.29 5.43
CA THR A 29 -5.95 3.75 4.17
C THR A 29 -6.33 5.18 3.79
N LYS A 30 -7.25 5.81 4.53
CA LYS A 30 -7.70 7.19 4.29
C LYS A 30 -6.87 8.24 5.03
N THR A 31 -5.94 7.83 5.88
CA THR A 31 -5.09 8.78 6.61
C THR A 31 -4.04 9.37 5.68
N ASP A 32 -3.68 10.64 5.91
CA ASP A 32 -2.63 11.33 5.15
C ASP A 32 -1.29 10.60 5.29
N SER A 33 -1.00 10.08 6.49
CA SER A 33 0.22 9.30 6.74
C SER A 33 0.27 8.01 5.91
N PHE A 34 -0.85 7.29 5.76
CA PHE A 34 -0.89 6.12 4.87
C PHE A 34 -0.58 6.52 3.43
N GLN A 35 -1.25 7.56 2.95
CA GLN A 35 -1.11 8.07 1.58
C GLN A 35 0.32 8.53 1.28
N GLU A 36 0.93 9.27 2.20
CA GLU A 36 2.32 9.72 2.10
C GLU A 36 3.31 8.54 2.09
N LYS A 37 3.13 7.56 2.99
CA LYS A 37 3.97 6.34 3.01
C LYS A 37 3.90 5.61 1.66
N ILE A 38 2.71 5.42 1.11
CA ILE A 38 2.54 4.79 -0.21
C ILE A 38 3.25 5.59 -1.31
N HIS A 39 3.11 6.91 -1.30
CA HIS A 39 3.76 7.77 -2.28
C HIS A 39 5.29 7.68 -2.21
N LEU A 40 5.85 7.69 -0.99
CA LEU A 40 7.28 7.52 -0.75
C LEU A 40 7.78 6.15 -1.24
N CYS A 41 7.04 5.08 -0.97
CA CYS A 41 7.35 3.73 -1.48
C CYS A 41 7.39 3.72 -3.01
N ILE A 42 6.34 4.22 -3.66
CA ILE A 42 6.26 4.28 -5.12
C ILE A 42 7.43 5.06 -5.73
N LYS A 43 7.77 6.23 -5.18
CA LYS A 43 8.88 7.06 -5.65
C LYS A 43 10.24 6.40 -5.41
N GLY A 44 10.44 5.82 -4.23
CA GLY A 44 11.69 5.17 -3.83
C GLY A 44 12.05 3.97 -4.70
N TYR A 45 11.05 3.17 -5.08
CA TYR A 45 11.23 2.00 -5.95
C TYR A 45 11.01 2.31 -7.44
N ASN A 46 10.70 3.56 -7.80
CA ASN A 46 10.35 3.97 -9.17
C ASN A 46 9.27 3.04 -9.79
N ALA A 47 8.27 2.69 -8.98
CA ALA A 47 7.25 1.71 -9.32
C ALA A 47 6.15 2.35 -10.16
N ASP A 48 5.61 1.64 -11.15
CA ASP A 48 4.47 2.09 -11.94
C ASP A 48 3.11 1.68 -11.33
N ARG A 49 3.10 0.66 -10.47
CA ARG A 49 1.91 0.12 -9.82
C ARG A 49 2.20 -0.29 -8.38
N ALA A 50 1.24 -0.05 -7.49
CA ALA A 50 1.24 -0.54 -6.12
C ALA A 50 -0.04 -1.35 -5.84
N ASN A 51 0.11 -2.60 -5.41
CA ASN A 51 -0.98 -3.44 -4.91
C ASN A 51 -0.99 -3.42 -3.39
N ILE A 52 -2.04 -2.86 -2.81
CA ILE A 52 -2.23 -2.78 -1.37
C ILE A 52 -3.11 -3.95 -0.94
N HIS A 53 -2.60 -4.75 -0.02
CA HIS A 53 -3.34 -5.83 0.63
C HIS A 53 -3.54 -5.49 2.10
N CYS A 54 -4.64 -5.93 2.68
CA CYS A 54 -4.93 -5.79 4.11
C CYS A 54 -4.99 -7.17 4.75
N LEU A 55 -4.39 -7.31 5.94
CA LEU A 55 -4.49 -8.53 6.73
C LEU A 55 -5.92 -8.68 7.27
N ASP A 56 -6.62 -9.72 6.82
CA ASP A 56 -7.84 -10.16 7.46
C ASP A 56 -7.49 -10.93 8.75
N LYS A 57 -7.84 -10.32 9.88
CA LYS A 57 -7.58 -10.86 11.23
C LYS A 57 -8.34 -12.16 11.51
N LYS A 58 -9.42 -12.47 10.79
CA LYS A 58 -10.18 -13.71 10.96
C LYS A 58 -9.53 -14.88 10.26
N THR A 59 -8.98 -14.63 9.07
CA THR A 59 -8.41 -15.69 8.21
C THR A 59 -6.89 -15.73 8.23
N SER A 60 -6.22 -14.75 8.84
CA SER A 60 -4.77 -14.57 8.81
C SER A 60 -4.19 -14.50 7.39
N LYS A 61 -4.97 -13.97 6.44
CA LYS A 61 -4.59 -13.83 5.03
C LYS A 61 -4.57 -12.36 4.61
N PHE A 62 -3.64 -12.01 3.73
CA PHE A 62 -3.63 -10.72 3.06
C PHE A 62 -4.56 -10.77 1.86
N ASN A 63 -5.56 -9.90 1.84
CA ASN A 63 -6.49 -9.76 0.71
C ASN A 63 -6.22 -8.46 -0.03
N LEU A 64 -6.25 -8.50 -1.37
CA LEU A 64 -6.09 -7.31 -2.20
C LEU A 64 -7.23 -6.33 -1.90
N LEU A 65 -6.85 -5.13 -1.45
CA LEU A 65 -7.79 -4.06 -1.13
C LEU A 65 -7.89 -3.07 -2.28
N LYS A 66 -6.74 -2.66 -2.83
CA LYS A 66 -6.68 -1.63 -3.86
C LYS A 66 -5.42 -1.80 -4.71
N THR A 67 -5.56 -1.55 -6.01
CA THR A 67 -4.43 -1.32 -6.92
C THR A 67 -4.36 0.17 -7.23
N ILE A 68 -3.14 0.71 -7.25
CA ILE A 68 -2.85 2.09 -7.59
C ILE A 68 -1.91 2.09 -8.78
N LEU A 69 -2.25 2.81 -9.84
CA LEU A 69 -1.32 3.12 -10.93
C LEU A 69 -0.72 4.51 -10.68
N THR A 70 0.60 4.64 -10.80
CA THR A 70 1.29 5.93 -10.61
C THR A 70 0.75 7.06 -11.49
N LYS A 71 0.32 6.72 -12.71
CA LYS A 71 -0.31 7.69 -13.64
C LYS A 71 -1.55 8.36 -13.05
N GLU A 72 -2.24 7.68 -12.13
CA GLU A 72 -3.43 8.19 -11.43
C GLU A 72 -3.07 9.10 -10.25
N TRP A 73 -1.83 9.05 -9.75
CA TRP A 73 -1.35 9.86 -8.61
C TRP A 73 -0.52 11.07 -9.03
N LEU A 74 0.07 11.06 -10.22
CA LEU A 74 0.77 12.23 -10.79
C LEU A 74 -0.19 13.35 -11.25
N GLN A 75 -1.50 13.18 -11.06
CA GLN A 75 -2.54 14.17 -11.41
C GLN A 75 -3.08 14.94 -10.19
N ILE A 76 -2.52 14.72 -9.00
CA ILE A 76 -2.79 15.50 -7.78
C ILE A 76 -1.54 16.32 -7.46
#